data_AF-A0A8S2CMH9-F1
#
_entry.id   AF-A0A8S2CMH9-F1
#
_cell.length_a   1.000
_cell.length_b   1.000
_cell.length_c   1.000
_cell.angle_alpha   90.00
_cell.angle_beta   90.00
_cell.angle_gamma   90.00
#
_symmetry.space_group_name_H-M   'P 1'
#
loop_
_entity.id
_entity.type
_entity.pdbx_description
1 polymer ?
#
loop_
_entity_poly.entity_id
_entity_poly.type
_entity_poly.pdbx_seq_one_letter_code
_entity_poly.pdbx_strand_id
1 'polypeptide(L)'
;MILQRVPVTPPDTRPIIQLDSGKFTTSDINNLYRRIIIRNERLKRVLELNSPTIIVNNEKRMLQEAVDALFDNASRKKPVVGKDRRALKSLTDYLKGKQGRFRQNLLGKRVDYSGRSVITIGPELKLYQCGLPAEMALTLFRPFIIHELIRKYEDGIEIVPIAPNIKAAELMLQKQDRKI
;
A
#
# COMPACT_ATOMS: atom_id res chain seq x y z
N MET A 1 -26.76 8.62 -16.40
CA MET A 1 -26.49 7.16 -16.29
C MET A 1 -27.10 6.66 -14.99
N ILE A 2 -27.79 5.51 -14.99
CA ILE A 2 -28.46 4.93 -13.80
C ILE A 2 -27.83 3.56 -13.50
N LEU A 3 -27.48 3.30 -12.23
CA LEU A 3 -26.87 2.05 -11.80
C LEU A 3 -27.92 1.16 -11.11
N GLN A 4 -28.09 -0.07 -11.60
CA GLN A 4 -28.90 -1.09 -10.93
C GLN A 4 -28.08 -1.98 -9.99
N ARG A 5 -26.79 -2.16 -10.29
CA ARG A 5 -25.84 -2.95 -9.50
C ARG A 5 -24.61 -2.11 -9.22
N VAL A 6 -24.23 -2.01 -7.95
CA VAL A 6 -23.01 -1.31 -7.53
C VAL A 6 -21.88 -2.34 -7.42
N PRO A 7 -20.78 -2.19 -8.18
CA PRO A 7 -19.66 -3.11 -8.08
C PRO A 7 -18.97 -2.96 -6.72
N VAL A 8 -18.48 -4.06 -6.18
CA VAL A 8 -17.73 -4.10 -4.92
C VAL A 8 -16.28 -4.41 -5.24
N THR A 9 -15.35 -3.57 -4.77
CA THR A 9 -13.92 -3.80 -5.00
C THR A 9 -13.42 -5.04 -4.24
N PRO A 10 -12.39 -5.74 -4.76
CA PRO A 10 -11.82 -6.90 -4.08
C PRO A 10 -11.39 -6.60 -2.64
N PRO A 11 -11.55 -7.54 -1.69
CA PRO A 11 -11.20 -7.34 -0.28
C PRO A 11 -9.76 -6.85 -0.05
N ASP A 12 -8.80 -7.33 -0.85
CA ASP A 12 -7.38 -6.97 -0.74
C ASP A 12 -7.13 -5.46 -0.98
N THR A 13 -7.98 -4.82 -1.78
CA THR A 13 -7.90 -3.36 -2.03
C THR A 13 -8.46 -2.53 -0.87
N ARG A 14 -9.17 -3.18 0.07
CA ARG A 14 -9.86 -2.57 1.22
C ARG A 14 -9.68 -3.43 2.48
N PRO A 15 -8.44 -3.66 2.92
CA PRO A 15 -8.15 -4.62 3.98
C PRO A 15 -8.73 -4.19 5.34
N ILE A 16 -8.94 -5.19 6.18
CA ILE A 16 -9.22 -5.04 7.62
C ILE A 16 -7.99 -5.62 8.32
N ILE A 17 -7.28 -4.79 9.07
CA ILE A 17 -6.02 -5.15 9.70
C ILE A 17 -6.23 -5.14 11.21
N GLN A 18 -5.82 -6.22 11.88
CA GLN A 18 -5.75 -6.27 13.33
C GLN A 18 -4.46 -5.60 13.78
N LEU A 19 -4.58 -4.67 14.73
CA LEU A 19 -3.46 -4.02 15.39
C LEU A 19 -3.01 -4.85 16.59
N ASP A 20 -1.76 -4.68 17.02
CA ASP A 20 -1.16 -5.40 18.16
C ASP A 20 -1.98 -5.24 19.47
N SER A 21 -2.74 -4.16 19.58
CA SER A 21 -3.66 -3.89 20.71
C SER A 21 -4.98 -4.70 20.68
N GLY A 22 -5.16 -5.60 19.72
CA GLY A 22 -6.41 -6.34 19.49
C GLY A 22 -7.52 -5.52 18.83
N LYS A 23 -7.28 -4.24 18.52
CA LYS A 23 -8.20 -3.37 17.78
C LYS A 23 -8.14 -3.66 16.29
N PHE A 24 -9.25 -3.48 15.58
CA PHE A 24 -9.31 -3.57 14.12
C PHE A 24 -9.28 -2.19 13.48
N THR A 25 -8.44 -2.01 12.46
CA THR A 25 -8.51 -0.88 11.54
C THR A 25 -9.14 -1.33 10.22
N THR A 26 -9.98 -0.48 9.63
CA THR A 26 -10.74 -0.79 8.42
C THR A 26 -10.59 0.34 7.42
N SER A 27 -10.47 0.01 6.13
CA SER A 27 -10.53 1.03 5.08
C SER A 27 -11.85 1.82 5.09
N ASP A 28 -11.77 3.13 4.82
CA ASP A 28 -12.93 4.04 4.68
C ASP A 28 -13.99 3.49 3.70
N ILE A 29 -13.54 2.82 2.63
CA ILE A 29 -14.39 2.21 1.60
C ILE A 29 -15.33 1.15 2.21
N ASN A 30 -14.87 0.37 3.18
CA ASN A 30 -15.70 -0.64 3.84
C ASN A 30 -16.88 0.00 4.58
N ASN A 31 -16.67 1.16 5.20
CA ASN A 31 -17.74 1.90 5.88
C ASN A 31 -18.76 2.46 4.88
N LEU A 32 -18.30 2.94 3.72
CA LEU A 32 -19.17 3.41 2.64
C LEU A 32 -20.02 2.27 2.05
N TYR A 33 -19.41 1.12 1.73
CA TYR A 33 -20.17 -0.06 1.29
C TYR A 33 -21.17 -0.55 2.33
N ARG A 34 -20.76 -0.64 3.60
CA ARG A 34 -21.66 -1.05 4.69
C ARG A 34 -22.89 -0.16 4.76
N ARG A 35 -22.72 1.15 4.57
CA ARG A 35 -23.83 2.11 4.59
C ARG A 35 -24.81 1.88 3.44
N ILE A 36 -24.32 1.60 2.24
CA ILE A 36 -25.18 1.26 1.08
C ILE A 36 -25.97 -0.02 1.36
N ILE A 37 -25.30 -1.08 1.82
CA ILE A 37 -25.94 -2.38 2.10
C ILE A 37 -27.06 -2.20 3.12
N ILE A 38 -26.79 -1.53 4.25
CA ILE A 38 -27.79 -1.29 5.29
C ILE A 38 -28.99 -0.50 4.76
N ARG A 39 -28.76 0.51 3.92
CA ARG A 39 -29.84 1.32 3.32
C ARG A 39 -30.65 0.53 2.29
N ASN A 40 -29.99 -0.32 1.50
CA ASN A 40 -30.65 -1.16 0.52
C ASN A 40 -31.54 -2.22 1.20
N GLU A 41 -31.03 -2.90 2.23
CA GLU A 41 -31.80 -3.86 3.02
C GLU A 41 -32.96 -3.20 3.79
N ARG A 42 -32.79 -1.95 4.21
CA ARG A 42 -33.88 -1.17 4.80
C ARG A 42 -34.95 -0.82 3.77
N LEU A 43 -34.55 -0.33 2.60
CA LEU A 43 -35.48 0.00 1.50
C LEU A 43 -36.28 -1.24 1.07
N LYS A 44 -35.62 -2.41 0.97
CA LYS A 44 -36.28 -3.67 0.64
C LYS A 44 -37.41 -4.00 1.63
N ARG A 45 -37.12 -3.94 2.93
CA ARG A 45 -38.13 -4.16 3.99
C ARG A 45 -39.27 -3.14 3.97
N VAL A 46 -38.95 -1.86 3.72
CA VAL A 46 -39.96 -0.79 3.63
C VAL A 46 -40.92 -1.01 2.46
N LEU A 47 -40.42 -1.55 1.33
CA LEU A 47 -41.23 -1.93 0.18
C LEU A 47 -42.10 -3.16 0.48
N GLU A 48 -41.55 -4.18 1.13
CA GLU A 48 -42.29 -5.40 1.52
C GLU A 48 -43.46 -5.08 2.47
N LEU A 49 -43.30 -4.10 3.35
CA LEU A 49 -44.32 -3.66 4.30
C LEU A 49 -45.38 -2.72 3.69
N ASN A 50 -45.36 -2.47 2.37
CA ASN A 50 -46.23 -1.51 1.69
C ASN A 50 -46.30 -0.14 2.40
N SER A 51 -45.15 0.32 2.90
CA SER A 51 -45.07 1.58 3.63
C SER A 51 -45.49 2.78 2.77
N PRO A 52 -46.00 3.86 3.37
CA PRO A 52 -46.34 5.09 2.67
C PRO A 52 -45.23 5.59 1.73
N THR A 53 -45.64 6.16 0.60
CA THR A 53 -44.74 6.66 -0.46
C THR A 53 -43.71 7.66 0.06
N ILE A 54 -44.06 8.46 1.07
CA ILE A 54 -43.15 9.41 1.72
C ILE A 54 -41.92 8.70 2.32
N ILE A 55 -42.15 7.58 3.01
CA ILE A 55 -41.08 6.82 3.67
C ILE A 55 -40.21 6.12 2.61
N VAL A 56 -40.84 5.52 1.59
CA VAL A 56 -40.14 4.91 0.46
C VAL A 56 -39.25 5.93 -0.26
N ASN A 57 -39.76 7.13 -0.55
CA ASN A 57 -39.01 8.18 -1.23
C ASN A 57 -37.84 8.68 -0.39
N ASN A 58 -38.01 8.77 0.94
CA ASN A 58 -36.91 9.13 1.82
C ASN A 58 -35.82 8.05 1.84
N GLU A 59 -36.16 6.76 1.94
CA GLU A 59 -35.15 5.68 1.88
C GLU A 59 -34.45 5.61 0.51
N LYS A 60 -35.17 5.84 -0.59
CA LYS A 60 -34.56 5.98 -1.92
C LYS A 60 -33.55 7.12 -1.97
N ARG A 61 -33.91 8.30 -1.45
CA ARG A 61 -32.99 9.45 -1.33
C ARG A 61 -31.76 9.09 -0.49
N MET A 62 -31.95 8.44 0.66
CA MET A 62 -30.84 8.05 1.54
C MET A 62 -29.92 7.00 0.91
N LEU A 63 -30.48 6.07 0.13
CA LEU A 63 -29.71 5.10 -0.64
C LEU A 63 -28.88 5.80 -1.73
N GLN A 64 -29.49 6.72 -2.49
CA GLN A 64 -28.79 7.53 -3.48
C GLN A 64 -27.61 8.28 -2.84
N GLU A 65 -27.84 8.95 -1.72
CA GLU A 65 -26.80 9.68 -1.00
C GLU A 65 -25.67 8.78 -0.47
N ALA A 66 -25.95 7.50 -0.19
CA ALA A 66 -24.94 6.53 0.21
C ALA A 66 -24.09 6.07 -0.99
N VAL A 67 -24.73 5.86 -2.15
CA VAL A 67 -24.05 5.53 -3.40
C VAL A 67 -23.18 6.70 -3.88
N ASP A 68 -23.70 7.92 -3.82
CA ASP A 68 -22.93 9.13 -4.18
C ASP A 68 -21.67 9.26 -3.32
N ALA A 69 -21.78 9.01 -2.01
CA ALA A 69 -20.64 9.07 -1.10
C ALA A 69 -19.59 7.96 -1.36
N LEU A 70 -19.98 6.81 -1.91
CA LEU A 70 -19.02 5.77 -2.30
C LEU A 70 -18.15 6.24 -3.48
N PHE A 71 -18.78 6.83 -4.49
CA PHE A 71 -18.07 7.27 -5.70
C PHE A 71 -17.32 8.58 -5.49
N ASP A 72 -17.96 9.60 -4.93
CA ASP A 72 -17.38 10.92 -4.71
C ASP A 72 -17.98 11.58 -3.46
N ASN A 73 -17.31 11.37 -2.32
CA ASN A 73 -17.73 11.97 -1.05
C ASN A 73 -17.27 13.43 -0.92
N ALA A 74 -16.15 13.78 -1.54
CA ALA A 74 -15.50 15.08 -1.38
C ALA A 74 -16.27 16.20 -2.09
N SER A 75 -16.91 15.91 -3.22
CA SER A 75 -17.70 16.88 -3.97
C SER A 75 -19.05 17.22 -3.32
N ARG A 76 -19.42 16.58 -2.22
CA ARG A 76 -20.71 16.81 -1.55
C ARG A 76 -20.65 18.00 -0.59
N LYS A 77 -21.74 18.79 -0.55
CA LYS A 77 -21.91 19.89 0.42
C LYS A 77 -21.75 19.44 1.88
N LYS A 78 -22.19 18.23 2.21
CA LYS A 78 -22.03 17.60 3.53
C LYS A 78 -21.43 16.20 3.34
N PRO A 79 -20.10 16.06 3.46
CA PRO A 79 -19.44 14.78 3.29
C PRO A 79 -19.82 13.83 4.43
N VAL A 80 -19.82 12.54 4.13
CA VAL A 80 -20.00 11.48 5.13
C VAL A 80 -18.73 11.41 5.97
N VAL A 81 -18.90 11.59 7.28
CA VAL A 81 -17.81 11.58 8.27
C VAL A 81 -17.78 10.25 9.02
N GLY A 82 -16.57 9.80 9.37
CA GLY A 82 -16.34 8.67 10.25
C GLY A 82 -16.49 9.03 11.72
N LYS A 83 -16.16 8.08 12.61
CA LYS A 83 -16.20 8.27 14.07
C LYS A 83 -15.32 9.42 14.53
N ASP A 84 -14.20 9.64 13.86
CA ASP A 84 -13.21 10.67 14.19
C ASP A 84 -13.57 12.05 13.61
N ARG A 85 -14.83 12.26 13.18
CA ARG A 85 -15.32 13.46 12.47
C ARG A 85 -14.58 13.81 11.16
N ARG A 86 -13.61 12.99 10.75
CA ARG A 86 -12.94 13.08 9.46
C ARG A 86 -13.85 12.58 8.33
N ALA A 87 -13.87 13.28 7.21
CA ALA A 87 -14.54 12.81 6.00
C ALA A 87 -13.94 11.49 5.50
N LEU A 88 -14.80 10.52 5.19
CA LEU A 88 -14.38 9.24 4.63
C LEU A 88 -13.87 9.42 3.21
N LYS A 89 -12.77 8.74 2.86
CA LYS A 89 -12.23 8.73 1.49
C LYS A 89 -13.07 7.84 0.58
N SER A 90 -13.57 8.42 -0.51
CA SER A 90 -14.34 7.76 -1.57
C SER A 90 -13.44 7.13 -2.63
N LEU A 91 -14.01 6.35 -3.56
CA LEU A 91 -13.25 5.73 -4.67
C LEU A 91 -12.49 6.77 -5.51
N THR A 92 -13.11 7.93 -5.76
CA THR A 92 -12.46 9.02 -6.51
C THR A 92 -11.26 9.60 -5.75
N ASP A 93 -11.33 9.70 -4.42
CA ASP A 93 -10.22 10.19 -3.59
C ASP A 93 -9.01 9.24 -3.62
N TYR A 94 -9.23 7.95 -3.83
CA TYR A 94 -8.14 6.99 -4.04
C TYR A 94 -7.46 7.18 -5.40
N LEU A 95 -8.13 7.74 -6.39
CA LEU A 95 -7.56 7.96 -7.73
C LEU A 95 -6.91 9.34 -7.85
N LYS A 96 -7.55 10.37 -7.31
CA LYS A 96 -7.14 11.78 -7.47
C LYS A 96 -6.19 12.27 -6.37
N GLY A 97 -5.53 13.39 -6.63
CA GLY A 97 -4.68 14.08 -5.65
C GLY A 97 -3.25 13.53 -5.52
N LYS A 98 -2.44 14.18 -4.69
CA LYS A 98 -1.02 13.82 -4.48
C LYS A 98 -0.85 12.43 -3.87
N GLN A 99 -1.74 12.05 -2.96
CA GLN A 99 -1.79 10.73 -2.32
C GLN A 99 -2.70 9.74 -3.07
N GLY A 100 -3.13 10.10 -4.29
CA GLY A 100 -3.91 9.21 -5.15
C GLY A 100 -3.03 8.18 -5.84
N ARG A 101 -3.62 7.06 -6.26
CA ARG A 101 -2.92 5.93 -6.87
C ARG A 101 -2.09 6.32 -8.09
N PHE A 102 -2.59 7.20 -8.95
CA PHE A 102 -1.82 7.64 -10.12
C PHE A 102 -0.50 8.30 -9.74
N ARG A 103 -0.55 9.30 -8.86
CA ARG A 103 0.64 10.09 -8.52
C ARG A 103 1.58 9.37 -7.56
N GLN A 104 1.04 8.62 -6.61
CA GLN A 104 1.84 8.00 -5.55
C GLN A 104 2.28 6.57 -5.85
N ASN A 105 1.54 5.83 -6.68
CA ASN A 105 1.79 4.40 -6.90
C ASN A 105 2.11 4.06 -8.36
N LEU A 106 1.69 4.88 -9.34
CA LEU A 106 1.96 4.61 -10.75
C LEU A 106 3.14 5.43 -11.28
N LEU A 107 3.18 6.75 -11.01
CA LEU A 107 4.26 7.62 -11.50
C LEU A 107 5.57 7.48 -10.71
N GLY A 108 5.49 7.11 -9.44
CA GLY A 108 6.64 6.85 -8.59
C GLY A 108 6.36 5.64 -7.73
N LYS A 109 7.36 4.77 -7.56
CA LYS A 109 7.29 3.60 -6.68
C LYS A 109 8.51 3.55 -5.80
N ARG A 110 8.37 2.88 -4.66
CA ARG A 110 9.54 2.45 -3.89
C ARG A 110 10.24 1.36 -4.69
N VAL A 111 11.56 1.41 -4.69
CA VAL A 111 12.42 0.49 -5.44
C VAL A 111 13.37 -0.19 -4.47
N ASP A 112 13.58 -1.48 -4.69
CA ASP A 112 14.62 -2.24 -4.00
C ASP A 112 16.01 -1.81 -4.50
N TYR A 113 17.07 -2.27 -3.83
CA TYR A 113 18.46 -1.89 -4.14
C TYR A 113 18.69 -0.37 -4.15
N SER A 114 18.07 0.33 -3.21
CA SER A 114 18.23 1.77 -3.02
C SER A 114 18.61 2.12 -1.58
N GLY A 115 19.34 3.22 -1.41
CA GLY A 115 19.85 3.68 -0.11
C GLY A 115 19.87 5.20 -0.03
N ARG A 116 19.98 5.74 1.20
CA ARG A 116 20.11 7.18 1.46
C ARG A 116 21.10 7.40 2.60
N SER A 117 22.02 8.34 2.40
CA SER A 117 22.92 8.84 3.45
C SER A 117 23.09 10.35 3.33
N VAL A 118 23.78 10.94 4.31
CA VAL A 118 24.25 12.32 4.26
C VAL A 118 25.44 12.42 3.30
N ILE A 119 25.47 13.47 2.50
CA ILE A 119 26.59 13.77 1.60
C ILE A 119 27.66 14.59 2.34
N THR A 120 28.92 14.24 2.13
CA THR A 120 30.10 14.95 2.65
C THR A 120 31.07 15.26 1.52
N ILE A 121 31.99 16.21 1.72
CA ILE A 121 32.99 16.57 0.71
C ILE A 121 34.12 15.54 0.69
N GLY A 122 34.50 15.07 -0.51
CA GLY A 122 35.62 14.14 -0.74
C GLY A 122 36.59 14.73 -1.76
N PRO A 123 37.48 15.65 -1.35
CA PRO A 123 38.35 16.42 -2.26
C PRO A 123 39.33 15.56 -3.08
N GLU A 124 39.64 14.35 -2.62
CA GLU A 124 40.51 13.37 -3.28
C GLU A 124 39.83 12.58 -4.41
N LEU A 125 38.50 12.65 -4.53
CA LEU A 125 37.73 11.88 -5.50
C LEU A 125 37.79 12.52 -6.90
N LYS A 126 37.89 11.67 -7.93
CA LYS A 126 37.79 12.11 -9.33
C LYS A 126 36.32 12.38 -9.70
N LEU A 127 36.10 13.13 -10.79
CA LEU A 127 34.76 13.53 -11.27
C LEU A 127 33.76 12.37 -11.43
N TYR A 128 34.24 11.18 -11.77
CA TYR A 128 33.42 9.98 -12.02
C TYR A 128 33.32 9.04 -10.81
N GLN A 129 33.82 9.43 -9.63
CA GLN A 129 33.85 8.62 -8.42
C GLN A 129 32.95 9.21 -7.34
N CYS A 130 32.45 8.35 -6.44
CA CYS A 130 31.80 8.75 -5.21
C CYS A 130 32.22 7.83 -4.06
N GLY A 131 32.23 8.36 -2.84
CA GLY A 131 32.44 7.56 -1.63
C GLY A 131 31.14 6.91 -1.20
N LEU A 132 31.14 5.57 -1.09
CA LEU A 132 30.00 4.81 -0.58
C LEU A 132 30.37 4.15 0.76
N PRO A 133 29.60 4.34 1.83
CA PRO A 133 29.85 3.66 3.10
C PRO A 133 29.83 2.14 2.91
N ALA A 134 30.80 1.44 3.51
CA ALA A 134 30.95 -0.01 3.35
C ALA A 134 29.67 -0.78 3.73
N GLU A 135 29.00 -0.40 4.82
CA GLU A 135 27.73 -1.03 5.25
C GLU A 135 26.60 -0.84 4.21
N MET A 136 26.57 0.31 3.55
CA MET A 136 25.60 0.61 2.50
C MET A 136 25.91 -0.20 1.25
N ALA A 137 27.18 -0.28 0.85
CA ALA A 137 27.62 -1.11 -0.26
C ALA A 137 27.27 -2.58 -0.03
N LEU A 138 27.53 -3.11 1.17
CA LEU A 138 27.23 -4.49 1.53
C LEU A 138 25.74 -4.80 1.44
N THR A 139 24.87 -3.85 1.76
CA THR A 139 23.41 -4.02 1.65
C THR A 139 22.93 -3.91 0.20
N LEU A 140 23.40 -2.90 -0.55
CA LEU A 140 22.99 -2.66 -1.93
C LEU A 140 23.44 -3.78 -2.88
N PHE A 141 24.66 -4.28 -2.68
CA PHE A 141 25.27 -5.32 -3.52
C PHE A 141 25.15 -6.72 -2.91
N ARG A 142 24.30 -6.90 -1.89
CA ARG A 142 24.14 -8.18 -1.17
C ARG A 142 24.04 -9.40 -2.10
N PRO A 143 23.21 -9.42 -3.18
CA PRO A 143 23.14 -10.59 -4.07
C PRO A 143 24.46 -10.88 -4.81
N PHE A 144 25.17 -9.83 -5.23
CA PHE A 144 26.44 -9.95 -5.94
C PHE A 144 27.55 -10.45 -5.00
N ILE A 145 27.60 -9.94 -3.78
CA ILE A 145 28.56 -10.38 -2.77
C ILE A 145 28.32 -11.85 -2.41
N ILE A 146 27.07 -12.25 -2.20
CA ILE A 146 26.71 -13.66 -1.95
C ILE A 146 27.18 -14.54 -3.12
N HIS A 147 26.99 -14.08 -4.36
CA HIS A 147 27.43 -14.80 -5.55
C HIS A 147 28.95 -15.03 -5.55
N GLU A 148 29.74 -13.99 -5.28
CA GLU A 148 31.20 -14.12 -5.19
C GLU A 148 31.63 -15.02 -4.01
N LEU A 149 30.95 -14.96 -2.86
CA LEU A 149 31.30 -15.79 -1.70
C LEU A 149 31.11 -17.29 -1.95
N ILE A 150 30.15 -17.68 -2.79
CA ILE A 150 29.88 -19.09 -3.14
C ILE A 150 30.56 -19.52 -4.45
N ARG A 151 31.25 -18.60 -5.13
CA ARG A 151 31.88 -18.85 -6.42
C ARG A 151 32.98 -19.90 -6.27
N LYS A 152 32.96 -20.90 -7.14
CA LYS A 152 33.89 -22.04 -7.14
C LYS A 152 34.92 -22.01 -8.27
N TYR A 153 34.72 -21.12 -9.25
CA TYR A 153 35.58 -21.04 -10.42
C TYR A 153 35.86 -19.59 -10.78
N GLU A 154 37.11 -19.26 -10.99
CA GLU A 154 37.55 -17.97 -11.53
C GLU A 154 38.45 -18.24 -12.74
N ASP A 155 38.07 -17.69 -13.90
CA ASP A 155 38.80 -17.85 -15.17
C ASP A 155 39.16 -19.31 -15.54
N GLY A 156 38.28 -20.26 -15.19
CA GLY A 156 38.46 -21.68 -15.46
C GLY A 156 39.27 -22.45 -14.41
N ILE A 157 39.77 -21.77 -13.38
CA ILE A 157 40.51 -22.36 -12.26
C ILE A 157 39.54 -22.59 -11.10
N GLU A 158 39.57 -23.79 -10.50
CA GLU A 158 38.76 -24.12 -9.33
C GLU A 158 39.32 -23.42 -8.07
N ILE A 159 38.47 -22.66 -7.39
CA ILE A 159 38.78 -21.93 -6.16
C ILE A 159 37.90 -22.48 -5.04
N VAL A 160 38.48 -22.55 -3.83
CA VAL A 160 37.72 -22.90 -2.63
C VAL A 160 36.79 -21.74 -2.28
N PRO A 161 35.46 -21.93 -2.31
CA PRO A 161 34.52 -20.87 -2.00
C PRO A 161 34.62 -20.47 -0.52
N ILE A 162 34.49 -19.17 -0.24
CA ILE A 162 34.53 -18.62 1.12
C ILE A 162 33.33 -19.10 1.94
N ALA A 163 32.17 -19.24 1.28
CA ALA A 163 30.94 -19.76 1.88
C ALA A 163 30.47 -21.04 1.15
N PRO A 164 30.05 -22.08 1.90
CA PRO A 164 29.63 -23.34 1.30
C PRO A 164 28.26 -23.27 0.61
N ASN A 165 27.38 -22.35 1.05
CA ASN A 165 26.02 -22.18 0.51
C ASN A 165 25.50 -20.75 0.73
N ILE A 166 24.39 -20.41 0.06
CA ILE A 166 23.76 -19.08 0.12
C ILE A 166 23.40 -18.69 1.56
N LYS A 167 22.82 -19.61 2.35
CA LYS A 167 22.42 -19.34 3.74
C LYS A 167 23.61 -19.02 4.65
N ALA A 168 24.72 -19.72 4.47
CA ALA A 168 25.96 -19.49 5.19
C ALA A 168 26.57 -18.14 4.80
N ALA A 169 26.57 -17.80 3.50
CA ALA A 169 27.00 -16.50 3.02
C ALA A 169 26.15 -15.35 3.59
N GLU A 170 24.82 -15.51 3.63
CA GLU A 170 23.91 -14.54 4.25
C GLU A 170 24.19 -14.35 5.74
N LEU A 171 24.43 -15.44 6.47
CA LEU A 171 24.75 -15.41 7.89
C LEU A 171 26.08 -14.70 8.16
N MET A 172 27.11 -14.97 7.34
CA MET A 172 28.42 -14.30 7.43
C MET A 172 28.29 -12.79 7.20
N LEU A 173 27.50 -12.38 6.22
CA LEU A 173 27.23 -10.96 5.94
C LEU A 173 26.43 -10.27 7.06
N GLN A 174 25.52 -10.97 7.73
CA GLN A 174 24.79 -10.44 8.88
C GLN A 174 25.67 -10.27 10.12
N LYS A 175 26.66 -11.15 10.31
CA LYS A 175 27.60 -11.11 11.45
C LYS A 175 28.72 -10.08 11.29
N GLN A 176 28.84 -9.45 10.12
CA GLN A 176 29.98 -8.59 9.76
C GLN A 176 31.31 -9.28 10.11
N ASP A 177 31.46 -10.55 9.74
CA ASP A 177 32.65 -11.33 10.04
C ASP A 177 33.89 -10.63 9.44
N ARG A 178 34.94 -10.43 10.26
CA ARG A 178 36.22 -9.77 9.89
C ARG A 178 36.96 -10.37 8.67
N LYS A 179 36.48 -11.48 8.11
CA LYS A 179 37.01 -12.14 6.91
C LYS A 179 36.45 -11.55 5.60
N ILE A 180 35.45 -10.68 5.69
CA ILE A 180 34.79 -9.96 4.59
C ILE A 180 35.10 -8.48 4.75
#